data_AF-A0A917ZJS9-F1
#
_entry.id   AF-A0A917ZJS9-F1
#
_cell.length_a   1.000
_cell.length_b   1.000
_cell.length_c   1.000
_cell.angle_alpha   90.00
_cell.angle_beta   90.00
_cell.angle_gamma   90.00
#
_symmetry.space_group_name_H-M   'P 1'
#
loop_
_entity.id
_entity.type
_entity.pdbx_description
1 polymer ?
#
loop_
_entity_poly.entity_id
_entity_poly.type
_entity_poly.pdbx_seq_one_letter_code
_entity_poly.pdbx_strand_id
1 'polypeptide(L)'
;MAEQLLSDVEHRVTEEAFRRGATVDEIVALLVSRRVVPTGAAGQLGGGVPVGDADARTVAVLPARDPGAPLPDPRPGVEAAYATLLAETDAEFATLPDLARRGFRPLKDEPFGSDLEKYRFMRAVYHREGWRCPHTAIFAHIVPATFFGRPVAGGVHSTMLPLLARVEAFVRRLNPAAARQMSGETFSVGGFVPRHVAGSDELSNHAFGLALDIDPDWNPMLKGNVVLVAFRRATGVDFGQWLYAASSVDALAEVYKRVAAASERLKVWLRRLLPAYHDEEIMRADLDRALKKASTRAAARAKLKELDEQVSGDPDRAALKVLVDAYGITRVRGWADHGVITIPAAVVHAWEGAHPLCRWGGNYQHSKDMMHLEVLARSALSRARTARVRDLADLARGEPPARPACAPITWSDQAVLGANRR
;
A
#
# COMPACT_ATOMS: atom_id res chain seq x y z
N MET A 1 -15.08 -4.99 -25.05
CA MET A 1 -15.49 -6.32 -25.58
C MET A 1 -14.47 -6.87 -26.57
N ALA A 2 -14.06 -6.11 -27.60
CA ALA A 2 -13.04 -6.55 -28.57
C ALA A 2 -11.64 -6.80 -27.94
N GLU A 3 -11.19 -5.94 -27.02
CA GLU A 3 -9.91 -6.13 -26.29
C GLU A 3 -9.92 -7.38 -25.39
N GLN A 4 -11.08 -7.69 -24.80
CA GLN A 4 -11.23 -8.87 -23.94
C GLN A 4 -11.23 -10.16 -24.76
N LEU A 5 -11.85 -10.15 -25.95
CA LEU A 5 -11.76 -11.25 -26.93
C LEU A 5 -10.31 -11.45 -27.44
N LEU A 6 -9.57 -10.37 -27.66
CA LEU A 6 -8.17 -10.45 -28.11
C LEU A 6 -7.28 -11.06 -27.02
N SER A 7 -7.44 -10.61 -25.77
CA SER A 7 -6.73 -11.17 -24.61
C SER A 7 -7.03 -12.66 -24.42
N ASP A 8 -8.29 -13.08 -24.58
CA ASP A 8 -8.69 -14.48 -24.43
C ASP A 8 -8.09 -15.38 -25.53
N VAL A 9 -7.93 -14.85 -26.75
CA VAL A 9 -7.31 -15.57 -27.88
C VAL A 9 -5.81 -15.71 -27.68
N GLU A 10 -5.12 -14.64 -27.27
CA GLU A 10 -3.67 -14.67 -27.00
C GLU A 10 -3.33 -15.62 -25.84
N HIS A 11 -4.18 -15.65 -24.81
CA HIS A 11 -4.03 -16.57 -23.68
C HIS A 11 -4.18 -18.04 -24.10
N ARG A 12 -5.20 -18.38 -24.90
CA ARG A 12 -5.41 -19.76 -25.40
C ARG A 12 -4.28 -20.23 -26.31
N VAL A 13 -3.77 -19.35 -27.18
CA VAL A 13 -2.64 -19.66 -28.06
C VAL A 13 -1.37 -19.94 -27.24
N THR A 14 -1.14 -19.16 -26.19
CA THR A 14 -0.01 -19.33 -25.29
C THR A 14 -0.11 -20.65 -24.51
N GLU A 15 -1.29 -20.97 -23.96
CA GLU A 15 -1.50 -22.24 -23.27
C GLU A 15 -1.31 -23.47 -24.19
N GLU A 16 -1.84 -23.42 -25.41
CA GLU A 16 -1.76 -24.55 -26.33
C GLU A 16 -0.34 -24.76 -26.87
N ALA A 17 0.39 -23.67 -27.16
CA ALA A 17 1.81 -23.74 -27.49
C ALA A 17 2.62 -24.34 -26.33
N PHE A 18 2.30 -23.94 -25.09
CA PHE A 18 2.95 -24.47 -23.90
C PHE A 18 2.67 -25.97 -23.67
N ARG A 19 1.43 -26.43 -23.87
CA ARG A 19 1.08 -27.87 -23.80
C ARG A 19 1.83 -28.71 -24.83
N ARG A 20 2.26 -28.10 -25.94
CA ARG A 20 3.03 -28.74 -27.01
C ARG A 20 4.54 -28.63 -26.81
N GLY A 21 5.00 -28.09 -25.69
CA GLY A 21 6.43 -27.96 -25.37
C GLY A 21 7.14 -26.84 -26.12
N ALA A 22 6.41 -25.85 -26.63
CA ALA A 22 7.02 -24.69 -27.29
C ALA A 22 7.89 -23.90 -26.30
N THR A 23 9.06 -23.49 -26.76
CA THR A 23 9.96 -22.56 -26.08
C THR A 23 9.34 -21.16 -26.04
N VAL A 24 9.86 -20.32 -25.13
CA VAL A 24 9.38 -18.93 -24.98
C VAL A 24 9.54 -18.15 -26.29
N ASP A 25 10.65 -18.34 -27.01
CA ASP A 25 10.91 -17.65 -28.28
C ASP A 25 9.93 -18.07 -29.39
N GLU A 26 9.51 -19.34 -29.41
CA GLU A 26 8.49 -19.85 -30.35
C GLU A 26 7.09 -19.27 -30.04
N ILE A 27 6.76 -19.11 -28.76
CA ILE A 27 5.49 -18.49 -28.33
C ILE A 27 5.45 -17.01 -28.73
N VAL A 28 6.55 -16.29 -28.53
CA VAL A 28 6.67 -14.88 -28.92
C VAL A 28 6.56 -14.73 -30.45
N ALA A 29 7.21 -15.59 -31.23
CA ALA A 29 7.09 -15.58 -32.70
C ALA A 29 5.65 -15.84 -33.18
N LEU A 30 4.93 -16.76 -32.52
CA LEU A 30 3.51 -17.08 -32.80
C LEU A 30 2.55 -15.92 -32.51
N LEU A 31 2.80 -15.16 -31.45
CA LEU A 31 1.98 -13.99 -31.10
C LEU A 31 2.22 -12.82 -32.07
N VAL A 32 3.47 -12.64 -32.51
CA VAL A 32 3.84 -11.59 -33.47
C VAL A 32 3.28 -11.88 -34.87
N SER A 33 3.33 -13.14 -35.33
CA SER A 33 2.87 -13.50 -36.68
C SER A 33 1.35 -13.38 -36.88
N ARG A 34 0.57 -13.40 -35.80
CA ARG A 34 -0.90 -13.33 -35.83
C ARG A 34 -1.47 -11.91 -35.76
N ARG A 35 -0.64 -10.89 -35.55
CA ARG A 35 -1.07 -9.49 -35.44
C ARG A 35 -1.09 -8.70 -36.77
N VAL A 36 -1.01 -9.37 -37.92
CA VAL A 36 -1.29 -8.72 -39.21
C VAL A 36 -2.80 -8.55 -39.36
N VAL A 37 -3.34 -7.43 -38.86
CA VAL A 37 -4.73 -7.02 -39.12
C VAL A 37 -4.75 -6.07 -40.33
N PRO A 38 -5.72 -6.21 -41.26
CA PRO A 38 -5.77 -5.42 -42.50
C PRO A 38 -6.07 -3.95 -42.21
N THR A 39 -5.35 -3.06 -42.90
CA THR A 39 -5.68 -1.63 -42.99
C THR A 39 -6.99 -1.45 -43.77
N GLY A 40 -8.04 -0.95 -43.14
CA GLY A 40 -9.24 -0.52 -43.86
C GLY A 40 -10.36 0.06 -43.01
N ALA A 41 -10.88 1.20 -43.48
CA ALA A 41 -12.13 1.87 -43.12
C ALA A 41 -12.11 2.85 -41.92
N ALA A 42 -11.72 4.08 -42.22
CA ALA A 42 -12.18 5.28 -41.52
C ALA A 42 -13.66 5.55 -41.87
N GLY A 43 -14.51 5.67 -40.85
CA GLY A 43 -15.91 6.06 -40.99
C GLY A 43 -16.25 7.15 -39.99
N GLN A 44 -16.52 8.35 -40.50
CA GLN A 44 -17.10 9.49 -39.79
C GLN A 44 -18.50 9.13 -39.26
N LEU A 45 -18.79 9.45 -38.00
CA LEU A 45 -20.17 9.69 -37.54
C LEU A 45 -20.18 10.85 -36.54
N GLY A 46 -20.75 11.97 -36.98
CA GLY A 46 -21.27 13.03 -36.13
C GLY A 46 -22.70 12.71 -35.69
N GLY A 47 -23.08 13.23 -34.54
CA GLY A 47 -24.45 13.13 -34.01
C GLY A 47 -24.56 13.83 -32.67
N GLY A 48 -25.01 15.09 -32.69
CA GLY A 48 -25.33 15.86 -31.49
C GLY A 48 -26.54 15.28 -30.77
N VAL A 49 -26.48 15.24 -29.45
CA VAL A 49 -27.58 14.83 -28.56
C VAL A 49 -28.19 16.09 -27.94
N PRO A 50 -29.53 16.23 -27.90
CA PRO A 50 -30.18 17.36 -27.27
C PRO A 50 -30.14 17.25 -25.74
N VAL A 51 -29.90 18.39 -25.08
CA VAL A 51 -30.00 18.55 -23.63
C VAL A 51 -31.49 18.59 -23.27
N GLY A 52 -31.97 17.56 -22.59
CA GLY A 52 -33.33 17.50 -22.04
C GLY A 52 -33.41 18.18 -20.68
N ASP A 53 -34.50 18.93 -20.48
CA ASP A 53 -34.85 19.69 -19.28
C ASP A 53 -34.79 18.83 -18.00
N ALA A 54 -34.06 19.34 -17.01
CA ALA A 54 -34.01 18.78 -15.67
C ALA A 54 -35.19 19.30 -14.84
N ASP A 55 -36.04 18.37 -14.41
CA ASP A 55 -37.10 18.55 -13.42
C ASP A 55 -36.60 19.33 -12.19
N ALA A 56 -37.20 20.50 -11.97
CA ALA A 56 -37.02 21.31 -10.77
C ALA A 56 -37.63 20.59 -9.57
N ARG A 57 -36.82 19.78 -8.87
CA ARG A 57 -37.18 19.29 -7.54
C ARG A 57 -37.25 20.48 -6.59
N THR A 58 -38.46 20.77 -6.11
CA THR A 58 -38.75 21.73 -5.05
C THR A 58 -37.95 21.35 -3.80
N VAL A 59 -36.82 22.02 -3.57
CA VAL A 59 -36.11 21.96 -2.29
C VAL A 59 -37.00 22.68 -1.29
N ALA A 60 -37.57 21.93 -0.34
CA ALA A 60 -38.27 22.53 0.79
C ALA A 60 -37.28 23.45 1.51
N VAL A 61 -37.48 24.76 1.36
CA VAL A 61 -36.75 25.78 2.12
C VAL A 61 -37.23 25.64 3.55
N LEU A 62 -36.39 25.03 4.39
CA LEU A 62 -36.62 25.03 5.83
C LEU A 62 -36.69 26.48 6.30
N PRO A 63 -37.65 26.86 7.15
CA PRO A 63 -37.79 28.23 7.63
C PRO A 63 -36.47 28.67 8.28
N ALA A 64 -36.06 29.91 7.99
CA ALA A 64 -34.90 30.52 8.62
C ALA A 64 -35.07 30.46 10.14
N ARG A 65 -34.13 29.80 10.82
CA ARG A 65 -34.10 29.74 12.28
C ARG A 65 -33.89 31.14 12.83
N ASP A 66 -34.61 31.47 13.90
CA ASP A 66 -34.37 32.66 14.71
C ASP A 66 -32.93 32.63 15.24
N PRO A 67 -32.05 33.57 14.85
CA PRO A 67 -30.65 33.60 15.28
C PRO A 67 -30.49 33.90 16.79
N GLY A 68 -31.56 34.27 17.50
CA GLY A 68 -31.58 34.52 18.94
C GLY A 68 -32.11 33.36 19.80
N ALA A 69 -32.67 32.30 19.20
CA ALA A 69 -33.18 31.17 19.96
C ALA A 69 -32.01 30.28 20.46
N PRO A 70 -31.87 30.01 21.78
CA PRO A 70 -30.87 29.06 22.26
C PRO A 70 -31.12 27.71 21.58
N LEU A 71 -30.07 27.14 20.99
CA LEU A 71 -30.14 25.80 20.41
C LEU A 71 -30.69 24.85 21.49
N PRO A 72 -31.75 24.06 21.19
CA PRO A 72 -32.28 23.12 22.15
C PRO A 72 -31.14 22.24 22.64
N ASP A 73 -31.00 22.14 23.95
CA ASP A 73 -29.92 21.40 24.60
C ASP A 73 -29.89 19.95 24.09
N PRO A 74 -28.91 19.57 23.25
CA PRO A 74 -28.89 18.24 22.65
C PRO A 74 -28.49 17.14 23.65
N ARG A 75 -28.20 17.47 24.91
CA ARG A 75 -27.20 16.73 25.70
C ARG A 75 -27.65 15.37 26.28
N PRO A 76 -28.84 15.16 26.89
CA PRO A 76 -29.09 13.87 27.55
C PRO A 76 -29.24 12.67 26.59
N GLY A 77 -29.95 12.85 25.48
CA GLY A 77 -30.19 11.77 24.51
C GLY A 77 -28.96 11.41 23.69
N VAL A 78 -28.18 12.42 23.29
CA VAL A 78 -26.96 12.23 22.50
C VAL A 78 -25.84 11.62 23.34
N GLU A 79 -25.67 12.06 24.59
CA GLU A 79 -24.67 11.48 25.51
C GLU A 79 -25.00 10.02 25.82
N ALA A 80 -26.27 9.69 26.11
CA ALA A 80 -26.69 8.32 26.34
C ALA A 80 -26.50 7.42 25.10
N ALA A 81 -26.84 7.93 23.91
CA ALA A 81 -26.62 7.21 22.65
C ALA A 81 -25.11 6.99 22.37
N TYR A 82 -24.28 8.00 22.62
CA TYR A 82 -22.83 7.89 22.45
C TYR A 82 -22.21 6.91 23.45
N ALA A 83 -22.63 6.96 24.72
CA ALA A 83 -22.19 5.99 25.74
C ALA A 83 -22.58 4.56 25.37
N THR A 84 -23.79 4.37 24.82
CA THR A 84 -24.25 3.07 24.30
C THR A 84 -23.36 2.59 23.14
N LEU A 85 -23.08 3.46 22.17
CA LEU A 85 -22.20 3.15 21.04
C LEU A 85 -20.78 2.76 21.49
N LEU A 86 -20.23 3.45 22.49
CA LEU A 86 -18.93 3.12 23.07
C LEU A 86 -18.96 1.76 23.76
N ALA A 87 -19.96 1.48 24.60
CA ALA A 87 -20.10 0.19 25.27
C ALA A 87 -20.24 -0.97 24.28
N GLU A 88 -21.00 -0.78 23.19
CA GLU A 88 -21.12 -1.76 22.11
C GLU A 88 -19.78 -1.96 21.38
N THR A 89 -19.06 -0.88 21.10
CA THR A 89 -17.76 -0.93 20.43
C THR A 89 -16.73 -1.67 21.30
N ASP A 90 -16.77 -1.47 22.61
CA ASP A 90 -15.91 -2.16 23.57
C ASP A 90 -16.23 -3.65 23.65
N ALA A 91 -17.52 -4.00 23.70
CA ALA A 91 -17.97 -5.38 23.68
C ALA A 91 -17.55 -6.08 22.37
N GLU A 92 -17.71 -5.42 21.23
CA GLU A 92 -17.27 -5.91 19.92
C GLU A 92 -15.74 -6.10 19.87
N PHE A 93 -14.97 -5.16 20.44
CA PHE A 93 -13.51 -5.29 20.53
C PHE A 93 -13.08 -6.47 21.40
N ALA A 94 -13.79 -6.70 22.51
CA ALA A 94 -13.52 -7.83 23.40
C ALA A 94 -13.71 -9.18 22.71
N THR A 95 -14.63 -9.28 21.74
CA THR A 95 -14.91 -10.49 20.96
C THR A 95 -13.99 -10.71 19.77
N LEU A 96 -13.11 -9.76 19.43
CA LEU A 96 -12.18 -9.92 18.32
C LEU A 96 -11.22 -11.09 18.53
N PRO A 97 -10.86 -11.83 17.46
CA PRO A 97 -9.73 -12.74 17.51
C PRO A 97 -8.47 -12.03 18.01
N ASP A 98 -7.69 -12.68 18.87
CA ASP A 98 -6.47 -12.11 19.45
C ASP A 98 -5.53 -11.49 18.42
N LEU A 99 -5.40 -12.15 17.26
CA LEU A 99 -4.56 -11.67 16.17
C LEU A 99 -5.06 -10.34 15.59
N ALA A 100 -6.38 -10.23 15.33
CA ALA A 100 -6.99 -9.00 14.85
C ALA A 100 -6.88 -7.88 15.90
N ARG A 101 -7.14 -8.20 17.18
CA ARG A 101 -7.01 -7.26 18.29
C ARG A 101 -5.61 -6.65 18.38
N ARG A 102 -4.55 -7.47 18.28
CA ARG A 102 -3.14 -6.99 18.25
C ARG A 102 -2.84 -6.06 17.08
N GLY A 103 -3.55 -6.18 15.96
CA GLY A 103 -3.41 -5.27 14.83
C GLY A 103 -3.77 -3.82 15.18
N PHE A 104 -4.61 -3.61 16.18
CA PHE A 104 -4.97 -2.28 16.68
C PHE A 104 -3.97 -1.71 17.68
N ARG A 105 -2.82 -2.35 17.92
CA ARG A 105 -1.75 -1.73 18.71
C ARG A 105 -1.34 -0.38 18.08
N PRO A 106 -1.31 0.71 18.87
CA PRO A 106 -0.82 1.99 18.37
C PRO A 106 0.62 1.88 17.89
N LEU A 107 0.90 2.43 16.72
CA LEU A 107 2.26 2.63 16.25
C LEU A 107 2.90 3.79 17.02
N LYS A 108 4.24 3.85 17.04
CA LYS A 108 5.02 4.81 17.84
C LYS A 108 4.56 6.27 17.66
N ASP A 109 4.13 6.63 16.46
CA ASP A 109 3.78 8.01 16.08
C ASP A 109 2.25 8.24 15.99
N GLU A 110 1.45 7.27 16.43
CA GLU A 110 -0.01 7.41 16.46
C GLU A 110 -0.47 8.00 17.81
N PRO A 111 -1.52 8.85 17.82
CA PRO A 111 -1.94 9.58 19.02
C PRO A 111 -2.82 8.76 19.97
N PHE A 112 -2.86 7.43 19.85
CA PHE A 112 -3.76 6.57 20.62
C PHE A 112 -3.04 6.00 21.85
N GLY A 113 -3.68 6.05 23.01
CA GLY A 113 -3.15 5.51 24.27
C GLY A 113 -3.35 4.01 24.45
N SER A 114 -4.20 3.37 23.64
CA SER A 114 -4.48 1.92 23.75
C SER A 114 -5.00 1.29 22.46
N ASP A 115 -4.94 -0.04 22.39
CA ASP A 115 -5.50 -0.81 21.27
C ASP A 115 -7.02 -0.56 21.10
N LEU A 116 -7.75 -0.43 22.21
CA LEU A 116 -9.19 -0.16 22.20
C LEU A 116 -9.51 1.25 21.69
N GLU A 117 -8.71 2.25 22.06
CA GLU A 117 -8.89 3.62 21.57
C GLU A 117 -8.68 3.69 20.05
N LYS A 118 -7.61 3.08 19.55
CA LYS A 118 -7.37 2.95 18.10
C LYS A 118 -8.49 2.17 17.43
N TYR A 119 -9.01 1.11 18.04
CA TYR A 119 -10.15 0.37 17.53
C TYR A 119 -11.40 1.25 17.36
N ARG A 120 -11.80 1.98 18.40
CA ARG A 120 -12.95 2.89 18.36
C ARG A 120 -12.82 3.90 17.22
N PHE A 121 -11.64 4.50 17.08
CA PHE A 121 -11.34 5.43 15.99
C PHE A 121 -11.45 4.75 14.61
N MET A 122 -10.74 3.65 14.41
CA MET A 122 -10.71 2.97 13.12
C MET A 122 -12.07 2.40 12.74
N ARG A 123 -12.86 1.88 13.69
CA ARG A 123 -14.22 1.41 13.47
C ARG A 123 -15.09 2.50 12.86
N ALA A 124 -15.02 3.73 13.38
CA ALA A 124 -15.74 4.87 12.81
C ALA A 124 -15.28 5.17 11.36
N VAL A 125 -13.98 5.05 11.07
CA VAL A 125 -13.43 5.18 9.70
C VAL A 125 -14.00 4.11 8.76
N TYR A 126 -14.08 2.85 9.18
CA TYR A 126 -14.70 1.79 8.39
C TYR A 126 -16.16 2.11 8.05
N HIS A 127 -16.95 2.56 9.04
CA HIS A 127 -18.33 2.97 8.80
C HIS A 127 -18.43 4.12 7.79
N ARG A 128 -17.57 5.14 7.92
CA ARG A 128 -17.49 6.27 6.97
C ARG A 128 -17.17 5.81 5.54
N GLU A 129 -16.35 4.78 5.40
CA GLU A 129 -16.02 4.18 4.10
C GLU A 129 -17.14 3.28 3.53
N GLY A 130 -18.19 3.03 4.31
CA GLY A 130 -19.38 2.27 3.93
C GLY A 130 -19.37 0.81 4.41
N TRP A 131 -18.46 0.43 5.30
CA TRP A 131 -18.41 -0.90 5.92
C TRP A 131 -19.31 -0.93 7.14
N ARG A 132 -20.51 -1.49 7.01
CA ARG A 132 -21.50 -1.53 8.11
C ARG A 132 -21.15 -2.49 9.23
N CYS A 133 -20.47 -3.58 8.91
CA CYS A 133 -20.19 -4.66 9.85
C CYS A 133 -18.71 -5.06 9.75
N PRO A 134 -17.76 -4.14 10.03
CA PRO A 134 -16.33 -4.43 9.85
C PRO A 134 -15.86 -5.59 10.73
N HIS A 135 -16.48 -5.79 11.90
CA HIS A 135 -16.24 -6.95 12.76
C HIS A 135 -16.45 -8.28 12.01
N THR A 136 -17.66 -8.53 11.49
CA THR A 136 -17.97 -9.81 10.84
C THR A 136 -17.44 -9.89 9.42
N ALA A 137 -17.28 -8.78 8.72
CA ALA A 137 -16.84 -8.76 7.33
C ALA A 137 -15.32 -8.80 7.16
N ILE A 138 -14.56 -8.32 8.16
CA ILE A 138 -13.11 -8.15 8.05
C ILE A 138 -12.42 -8.80 9.25
N PHE A 139 -12.70 -8.32 10.46
CA PHE A 139 -11.85 -8.64 11.62
C PHE A 139 -11.96 -10.10 12.08
N ALA A 140 -13.17 -10.67 12.03
CA ALA A 140 -13.41 -12.08 12.31
C ALA A 140 -12.72 -13.02 11.30
N HIS A 141 -12.31 -12.50 10.15
CA HIS A 141 -11.65 -13.24 9.08
C HIS A 141 -10.13 -13.00 9.04
N ILE A 142 -9.57 -12.21 9.95
CA ILE A 142 -8.12 -12.08 10.09
C ILE A 142 -7.57 -13.34 10.77
N VAL A 143 -6.80 -14.10 10.01
CA VAL A 143 -6.27 -15.41 10.41
C VAL A 143 -4.74 -15.44 10.32
N PRO A 144 -4.07 -16.29 11.12
CA PRO A 144 -2.66 -16.56 10.93
C PRO A 144 -2.38 -17.03 9.50
N ALA A 145 -1.26 -16.58 8.94
CA ALA A 145 -0.81 -17.02 7.63
C ALA A 145 0.71 -17.09 7.58
N THR A 146 1.19 -17.83 6.59
CA THR A 146 2.60 -17.87 6.20
C THR A 146 2.73 -17.49 4.73
N PHE A 147 3.86 -16.90 4.38
CA PHE A 147 4.26 -16.68 3.00
C PHE A 147 5.72 -17.11 2.81
N PHE A 148 5.94 -18.09 1.93
CA PHE A 148 7.19 -18.83 1.77
C PHE A 148 7.71 -19.47 3.07
N GLY A 149 6.80 -19.90 3.94
CA GLY A 149 7.12 -20.45 5.26
C GLY A 149 7.46 -19.40 6.32
N ARG A 150 7.48 -18.10 5.97
CA ARG A 150 7.65 -17.00 6.93
C ARG A 150 6.29 -16.61 7.52
N PRO A 151 6.17 -16.43 8.85
CA PRO A 151 4.92 -15.97 9.43
C PRO A 151 4.60 -14.54 8.96
N VAL A 152 3.34 -14.28 8.60
CA VAL A 152 2.85 -12.94 8.26
C VAL A 152 2.46 -12.22 9.55
N ALA A 153 3.23 -11.20 9.94
CA ALA A 153 2.97 -10.41 11.14
C ALA A 153 1.60 -9.72 11.04
N GLY A 154 0.76 -9.89 12.07
CA GLY A 154 -0.63 -9.40 12.07
C GLY A 154 -1.63 -10.32 11.36
N GLY A 155 -1.18 -11.32 10.60
CA GLY A 155 -2.05 -12.20 9.81
C GLY A 155 -2.58 -11.54 8.55
N VAL A 156 -3.52 -12.22 7.89
CA VAL A 156 -4.20 -11.75 6.68
C VAL A 156 -5.67 -12.08 6.75
N HIS A 157 -6.48 -11.46 5.90
CA HIS A 157 -7.85 -11.91 5.66
C HIS A 157 -7.84 -13.31 5.05
N SER A 158 -8.73 -14.19 5.51
CA SER A 158 -8.80 -15.59 5.07
C SER A 158 -8.87 -15.79 3.55
N THR A 159 -9.41 -14.83 2.80
CA THR A 159 -9.44 -14.83 1.33
C THR A 159 -8.05 -14.80 0.68
N MET A 160 -7.01 -14.36 1.40
CA MET A 160 -5.63 -14.35 0.93
C MET A 160 -4.98 -15.73 0.97
N LEU A 161 -5.42 -16.64 1.85
CA LEU A 161 -4.78 -17.95 2.03
C LEU A 161 -4.62 -18.76 0.72
N PRO A 162 -5.68 -18.99 -0.09
CA PRO A 162 -5.53 -19.71 -1.35
C PRO A 162 -4.66 -18.97 -2.37
N LEU A 163 -4.62 -17.64 -2.32
CA LEU A 163 -3.78 -16.82 -3.20
C LEU A 163 -2.30 -17.00 -2.84
N LEU A 164 -1.95 -16.88 -1.55
CA LEU A 164 -0.59 -17.07 -1.05
C LEU A 164 -0.05 -18.45 -1.41
N ALA A 165 -0.84 -19.50 -1.16
CA ALA A 165 -0.46 -20.88 -1.50
C ALA A 165 -0.21 -21.06 -3.01
N ARG A 166 -1.04 -20.44 -3.86
CA ARG A 166 -0.88 -20.49 -5.32
C ARG A 166 0.42 -19.81 -5.77
N VAL A 167 0.69 -18.61 -5.27
CA VAL A 167 1.91 -17.85 -5.57
C VAL A 167 3.14 -18.63 -5.14
N GLU A 168 3.14 -19.19 -3.93
CA GLU A 168 4.25 -20.02 -3.43
C GLU A 168 4.49 -21.24 -4.31
N ALA A 169 3.44 -22.00 -4.63
CA ALA A 169 3.56 -23.20 -5.46
C ALA A 169 4.11 -22.86 -6.85
N PHE A 170 3.63 -21.78 -7.45
CA PHE A 170 4.10 -21.32 -8.75
C PHE A 170 5.58 -20.92 -8.72
N VAL A 171 6.00 -20.10 -7.75
CA VAL A 171 7.40 -19.67 -7.61
C VAL A 171 8.32 -20.83 -7.27
N ARG A 172 7.93 -21.74 -6.35
CA ARG A 172 8.72 -22.93 -6.03
C ARG A 172 8.97 -23.81 -7.25
N ARG A 173 7.99 -23.92 -8.14
CA ARG A 173 8.09 -24.70 -9.38
C ARG A 173 9.00 -24.03 -10.41
N LEU A 174 8.79 -22.73 -10.68
CA LEU A 174 9.47 -22.05 -11.80
C LEU A 174 10.81 -21.41 -11.40
N ASN A 175 10.95 -20.99 -10.15
CA ASN A 175 12.16 -20.36 -9.63
C ASN A 175 12.44 -20.79 -8.17
N PRO A 176 12.96 -22.01 -7.95
CA PRO A 176 13.28 -22.52 -6.62
C PRO A 176 14.28 -21.64 -5.85
N ALA A 177 15.17 -20.93 -6.55
CA ALA A 177 16.13 -20.02 -5.92
C ALA A 177 15.43 -18.81 -5.29
N ALA A 178 14.48 -18.19 -6.00
CA ALA A 178 13.65 -17.11 -5.46
C ALA A 178 12.82 -17.58 -4.26
N ALA A 179 12.25 -18.79 -4.32
CA ALA A 179 11.51 -19.36 -3.19
C ALA A 179 12.41 -19.58 -1.95
N ARG A 180 13.64 -20.08 -2.15
CA ARG A 180 14.63 -20.24 -1.05
C ARG A 180 15.02 -18.90 -0.45
N GLN A 181 15.25 -17.89 -1.28
CA GLN A 181 15.52 -16.52 -0.82
C GLN A 181 14.40 -16.03 0.08
N MET A 182 13.15 -16.08 -0.38
CA MET A 182 11.99 -15.63 0.41
C MET A 182 11.78 -16.42 1.72
N SER A 183 12.19 -17.69 1.76
CA SER A 183 12.13 -18.50 2.98
C SER A 183 13.25 -18.23 3.99
N GLY A 184 14.24 -17.41 3.62
CA GLY A 184 15.38 -17.07 4.48
C GLY A 184 14.98 -16.36 5.77
N GLU A 185 15.78 -16.55 6.83
CA GLU A 185 15.48 -16.02 8.16
C GLU A 185 15.47 -14.49 8.24
N THR A 186 16.14 -13.84 7.30
CA THR A 186 16.24 -12.37 7.23
C THR A 186 14.98 -11.70 6.69
N PHE A 187 14.07 -12.46 6.06
CA PHE A 187 12.84 -11.91 5.51
C PHE A 187 11.76 -11.76 6.59
N SER A 188 11.13 -10.59 6.60
CA SER A 188 9.92 -10.32 7.37
C SER A 188 8.75 -10.01 6.43
N VAL A 189 7.55 -10.38 6.85
CA VAL A 189 6.32 -10.15 6.07
C VAL A 189 5.30 -9.53 6.99
N GLY A 190 4.90 -8.28 6.72
CA GLY A 190 3.82 -7.59 7.42
C GLY A 190 2.48 -7.80 6.73
N GLY A 191 1.41 -7.99 7.49
CA GLY A 191 0.04 -8.19 6.99
C GLY A 191 -0.94 -7.18 7.59
N PHE A 192 -1.97 -7.65 8.28
CA PHE A 192 -3.05 -6.80 8.81
C PHE A 192 -2.55 -5.74 9.81
N VAL A 193 -2.74 -4.47 9.44
CA VAL A 193 -2.50 -3.28 10.26
C VAL A 193 -3.56 -2.22 9.88
N PRO A 194 -4.59 -1.99 10.72
CA PRO A 194 -5.59 -0.95 10.51
C PRO A 194 -4.96 0.45 10.54
N ARG A 195 -4.97 1.11 9.38
CA ARG A 195 -4.49 2.48 9.19
C ARG A 195 -5.07 3.11 7.92
N HIS A 196 -5.00 4.43 7.83
CA HIS A 196 -5.18 5.13 6.57
C HIS A 196 -3.97 4.94 5.64
N VAL A 197 -4.17 5.19 4.35
CA VAL A 197 -3.07 5.45 3.42
C VAL A 197 -2.37 6.73 3.86
N ALA A 198 -1.05 6.70 3.98
CA ALA A 198 -0.30 7.83 4.54
C ALA A 198 -0.46 9.10 3.68
N GLY A 199 -1.04 10.16 4.28
CA GLY A 199 -1.37 11.42 3.61
C GLY A 199 -2.77 11.46 2.99
N SER A 200 -3.64 10.51 3.32
CA SER A 200 -5.01 10.39 2.82
C SER A 200 -5.96 9.96 3.95
N ASP A 201 -7.26 10.20 3.77
CA ASP A 201 -8.33 9.71 4.64
C ASP A 201 -8.88 8.33 4.22
N GLU A 202 -8.34 7.76 3.15
CA GLU A 202 -8.73 6.43 2.65
C GLU A 202 -8.08 5.31 3.47
N LEU A 203 -8.81 4.21 3.69
CA LEU A 203 -8.28 3.01 4.33
C LEU A 203 -7.22 2.32 3.45
N SER A 204 -6.10 1.92 4.07
CA SER A 204 -5.09 1.07 3.44
C SER A 204 -5.60 -0.36 3.21
N ASN A 205 -5.09 -1.07 2.19
CA ASN A 205 -5.39 -2.50 2.02
C ASN A 205 -4.87 -3.37 3.19
N HIS A 206 -3.88 -2.91 3.95
CA HIS A 206 -3.49 -3.52 5.22
C HIS A 206 -4.61 -3.50 6.26
N ALA A 207 -5.47 -2.49 6.22
CA ALA A 207 -6.60 -2.38 7.11
C ALA A 207 -7.61 -3.52 6.88
N PHE A 208 -7.65 -4.07 5.67
CA PHE A 208 -8.50 -5.21 5.34
C PHE A 208 -7.81 -6.56 5.49
N GLY A 209 -6.52 -6.60 5.81
CA GLY A 209 -5.71 -7.83 5.78
C GLY A 209 -5.51 -8.35 4.36
N LEU A 210 -5.59 -7.47 3.35
CA LEU A 210 -5.48 -7.79 1.93
C LEU A 210 -4.19 -7.25 1.30
N ALA A 211 -3.19 -6.92 2.12
CA ALA A 211 -1.88 -6.48 1.67
C ALA A 211 -0.78 -7.17 2.47
N LEU A 212 0.38 -7.29 1.84
CA LEU A 212 1.63 -7.73 2.40
C LEU A 212 2.70 -6.66 2.16
N ASP A 213 3.44 -6.31 3.20
CA ASP A 213 4.70 -5.57 3.08
C ASP A 213 5.83 -6.59 3.28
N ILE A 214 6.66 -6.80 2.26
CA ILE A 214 7.85 -7.65 2.37
C ILE A 214 9.02 -6.78 2.83
N ASP A 215 9.75 -7.22 3.85
CA ASP A 215 10.85 -6.48 4.48
C ASP A 215 10.53 -5.00 4.78
N PRO A 216 9.43 -4.71 5.51
CA PRO A 216 8.98 -3.34 5.76
C PRO A 216 10.05 -2.43 6.37
N ASP A 217 11.01 -2.98 7.11
CA ASP A 217 12.10 -2.21 7.71
C ASP A 217 13.09 -1.66 6.68
N TRP A 218 13.26 -2.36 5.55
CA TRP A 218 14.22 -2.00 4.49
C TRP A 218 13.55 -1.33 3.30
N ASN A 219 12.23 -1.20 3.31
CA ASN A 219 11.45 -0.72 2.18
C ASN A 219 11.14 0.79 2.34
N PRO A 220 11.84 1.69 1.63
CA PRO A 220 11.58 3.11 1.74
C PRO A 220 10.23 3.47 1.13
N MET A 221 9.38 4.11 1.94
CA MET A 221 8.35 4.98 1.39
C MET A 221 9.00 6.31 0.96
N LEU A 222 9.35 6.45 -0.32
CA LEU A 222 10.00 7.64 -0.87
C LEU A 222 9.01 8.81 -0.97
N LYS A 223 9.15 9.81 -0.08
CA LYS A 223 8.25 10.97 0.00
C LYS A 223 9.00 12.27 0.17
N GLY A 224 8.45 13.32 -0.44
CA GLY A 224 8.99 14.68 -0.37
C GLY A 224 10.07 14.94 -1.42
N ASN A 225 10.07 16.16 -1.97
CA ASN A 225 10.94 16.53 -3.08
C ASN A 225 12.44 16.38 -2.74
N VAL A 226 12.84 16.78 -1.53
CA VAL A 226 14.25 16.73 -1.09
C VAL A 226 14.77 15.28 -1.07
N VAL A 227 13.96 14.34 -0.55
CA VAL A 227 14.28 12.91 -0.56
C VAL A 227 14.32 12.35 -1.97
N LEU A 228 13.35 12.68 -2.82
CA LEU A 228 13.32 12.21 -4.21
C LEU A 228 14.54 12.70 -5.02
N VAL A 229 14.98 13.94 -4.80
CA VAL A 229 16.20 14.49 -5.41
C VAL A 229 17.45 13.74 -4.92
N ALA A 230 17.56 13.52 -3.60
CA ALA A 230 18.68 12.76 -3.04
C ALA A 230 18.72 11.31 -3.56
N PHE A 231 17.56 10.66 -3.65
CA PHE A 231 17.44 9.30 -4.17
C PHE A 231 17.75 9.22 -5.68
N ARG A 232 17.30 10.20 -6.47
CA ARG A 232 17.66 10.33 -7.88
C ARG A 232 19.15 10.56 -8.06
N ARG A 233 19.79 11.32 -7.19
CA ARG A 233 21.25 11.50 -7.19
C ARG A 233 21.97 10.17 -6.97
N ALA A 234 21.54 9.39 -5.98
CA ALA A 234 22.15 8.10 -5.65
C ALA A 234 21.90 7.01 -6.72
N THR A 235 20.73 7.02 -7.35
CA THR A 235 20.27 5.90 -8.19
C THR A 235 20.13 6.24 -9.67
N GLY A 236 20.22 7.51 -10.07
CA GLY A 236 19.94 7.96 -11.43
C GLY A 236 18.47 7.80 -11.88
N VAL A 237 17.56 7.37 -11.01
CA VAL A 237 16.14 7.17 -11.32
C VAL A 237 15.30 8.18 -10.55
N ASP A 238 14.41 8.85 -11.28
CA ASP A 238 13.42 9.74 -10.69
C ASP A 238 12.18 8.95 -10.28
N PHE A 239 12.08 8.63 -8.99
CA PHE A 239 10.92 7.95 -8.40
C PHE A 239 9.72 8.89 -8.18
N GLY A 240 9.87 10.18 -8.47
CA GLY A 240 8.75 11.13 -8.54
C GLY A 240 8.02 11.09 -9.89
N GLN A 241 8.54 10.32 -10.84
CA GLN A 241 7.99 10.15 -12.18
C GLN A 241 7.54 8.71 -12.41
N TRP A 242 6.77 8.51 -13.47
CA TRP A 242 6.39 7.18 -13.91
C TRP A 242 7.62 6.35 -14.25
N LEU A 243 7.67 5.12 -13.71
CA LEU A 243 8.76 4.20 -13.98
C LEU A 243 8.65 3.53 -15.36
N TYR A 244 7.49 3.63 -16.02
CA TYR A 244 7.18 3.07 -17.32
C TYR A 244 6.25 3.98 -18.14
N ALA A 245 6.21 3.79 -19.46
CA ALA A 245 5.20 4.41 -20.31
C ALA A 245 3.87 3.65 -20.19
N ALA A 246 2.75 4.38 -20.05
CA ALA A 246 1.43 3.85 -19.70
C ALA A 246 0.86 2.75 -20.65
N SER A 247 1.49 2.50 -21.80
CA SER A 247 1.02 1.60 -22.86
C SER A 247 1.82 0.31 -23.05
N SER A 248 2.83 0.01 -22.21
CA SER A 248 3.64 -1.20 -22.44
C SER A 248 3.03 -2.47 -21.82
N VAL A 249 2.85 -3.51 -22.64
CA VAL A 249 2.45 -4.86 -22.19
C VAL A 249 3.51 -5.47 -21.26
N ASP A 250 4.78 -5.06 -21.43
CA ASP A 250 5.92 -5.46 -20.60
C ASP A 250 6.22 -4.50 -19.44
N ALA A 251 5.28 -3.59 -19.11
CA ALA A 251 5.47 -2.56 -18.10
C ALA A 251 6.02 -3.12 -16.78
N LEU A 252 5.47 -4.24 -16.32
CA LEU A 252 5.84 -4.82 -15.04
C LEU A 252 7.32 -5.26 -14.99
N ALA A 253 7.76 -6.00 -16.00
CA ALA A 253 9.12 -6.51 -16.07
C ALA A 253 10.13 -5.36 -16.21
N GLU A 254 9.80 -4.33 -17.01
CA GLU A 254 10.65 -3.17 -17.19
C GLU A 254 10.72 -2.29 -15.93
N VAL A 255 9.59 -2.07 -15.25
CA VAL A 255 9.58 -1.38 -13.95
C VAL A 255 10.44 -2.13 -12.95
N TYR A 256 10.25 -3.44 -12.81
CA TYR A 256 11.04 -4.25 -11.88
C TYR A 256 12.53 -4.16 -12.21
N LYS A 257 12.92 -4.34 -13.48
CA LYS A 257 14.31 -4.24 -13.92
C LYS A 257 14.91 -2.87 -13.60
N ARG A 258 14.15 -1.80 -13.83
CA ARG A 258 14.57 -0.41 -13.54
C ARG A 258 14.77 -0.19 -12.05
N VAL A 259 13.85 -0.67 -11.21
CA VAL A 259 13.94 -0.57 -9.74
C VAL A 259 15.10 -1.41 -9.21
N ALA A 260 15.27 -2.63 -9.70
CA ALA A 260 16.41 -3.49 -9.33
C ALA A 260 17.75 -2.85 -9.70
N ALA A 261 17.86 -2.27 -10.90
CA ALA A 261 19.08 -1.55 -11.31
C ALA A 261 19.33 -0.29 -10.47
N ALA A 262 18.27 0.44 -10.09
CA ALA A 262 18.38 1.57 -9.16
C ALA A 262 18.85 1.13 -7.77
N SER A 263 18.34 0.00 -7.28
CA SER A 263 18.72 -0.62 -6.02
C SER A 263 20.21 -1.02 -5.99
N GLU A 264 20.72 -1.64 -7.05
CA GLU A 264 22.16 -1.96 -7.14
C GLU A 264 23.05 -0.71 -7.20
N ARG A 265 22.64 0.33 -7.93
CA ARG A 265 23.36 1.61 -7.94
C ARG A 265 23.36 2.27 -6.56
N LEU A 266 22.24 2.22 -5.84
CA LEU A 266 22.17 2.71 -4.46
C LEU A 266 23.16 1.98 -3.55
N LYS A 267 23.22 0.65 -3.62
CA LYS A 267 24.16 -0.16 -2.81
C LYS A 267 25.61 0.27 -3.04
N VAL A 268 26.02 0.40 -4.30
CA VAL A 268 27.38 0.86 -4.66
C VAL A 268 27.64 2.27 -4.14
N TRP A 269 26.69 3.19 -4.35
CA TRP A 269 26.81 4.58 -3.91
C TRP A 269 26.92 4.70 -2.38
N LEU A 270 26.10 3.96 -1.63
CA LEU A 270 26.12 3.94 -0.17
C LEU A 270 27.39 3.32 0.39
N ARG A 271 27.85 2.18 -0.13
CA ARG A 271 29.10 1.52 0.33
C ARG A 271 30.31 2.43 0.19
N ARG A 272 30.32 3.30 -0.82
CA ARG A 272 31.37 4.30 -1.03
C ARG A 272 31.31 5.43 0.01
N LEU A 273 30.12 5.91 0.37
CA LEU A 273 29.96 7.14 1.18
C LEU A 273 29.78 6.89 2.68
N LEU A 274 29.18 5.77 3.07
CA LEU A 274 28.89 5.45 4.47
C LEU A 274 30.11 5.41 5.39
N PRO A 275 31.30 4.94 4.97
CA PRO A 275 32.50 5.00 5.80
C PRO A 275 32.87 6.45 6.18
N ALA A 276 32.95 7.34 5.19
CA ALA A 276 33.26 8.75 5.45
C ALA A 276 32.18 9.42 6.32
N TYR A 277 30.91 9.14 6.05
CA TYR A 277 29.81 9.64 6.87
C TYR A 277 29.88 9.15 8.32
N HIS A 278 30.31 7.91 8.55
CA HIS A 278 30.49 7.38 9.89
C HIS A 278 31.58 8.13 10.67
N ASP A 279 32.72 8.40 10.02
CA ASP A 279 33.81 9.18 10.61
C ASP A 279 33.36 10.61 10.96
N GLU A 280 32.55 11.21 10.08
CA GLU A 280 31.94 12.53 10.30
C GLU A 280 31.00 12.54 11.53
N GLU A 281 30.16 11.51 11.69
CA GLU A 281 29.26 11.38 12.85
C GLU A 281 30.04 11.19 14.17
N ILE A 282 31.13 10.41 14.16
CA ILE A 282 32.03 10.29 15.32
C ILE A 282 32.61 11.67 15.66
N MET A 283 33.11 12.38 14.64
CA MET A 283 33.67 13.73 14.82
C MET A 283 32.64 14.72 15.37
N ARG A 284 31.39 14.69 14.86
CA ARG A 284 30.28 15.51 15.39
C ARG A 284 30.01 15.21 16.85
N ALA A 285 29.93 13.94 17.23
CA ALA A 285 29.69 13.55 18.61
C ALA A 285 30.82 14.02 19.56
N ASP A 286 32.08 13.99 19.11
CA ASP A 286 33.22 14.55 19.85
C ASP A 286 33.13 16.07 19.99
N LEU A 287 32.80 16.77 18.91
CA LEU A 287 32.62 18.23 18.92
C LEU A 287 31.46 18.64 19.83
N ASP A 288 30.35 17.91 19.84
CA ASP A 288 29.21 18.14 20.74
C ASP A 288 29.58 17.94 22.21
N ARG A 289 30.42 16.96 22.52
CA ARG A 289 31.01 16.81 23.86
C ARG A 289 31.89 18.02 24.22
N ALA A 290 32.68 18.52 23.27
CA ALA A 290 33.54 19.68 23.47
C ALA A 290 32.76 21.00 23.63
N LEU A 291 31.57 21.14 23.02
CA LEU A 291 30.71 22.32 23.19
C LEU A 291 30.23 22.53 24.63
N LYS A 292 30.12 21.45 25.40
CA LYS A 292 29.71 21.47 26.82
C LYS A 292 30.78 22.09 27.72
N LYS A 293 32.04 22.13 27.29
CA LYS A 293 33.15 22.72 28.04
C LYS A 293 33.39 24.17 27.60
N ALA A 294 33.42 25.11 28.54
CA ALA A 294 33.57 26.53 28.24
C ALA A 294 34.87 26.84 27.48
N SER A 295 35.97 26.18 27.86
CA SER A 295 37.31 26.40 27.28
C SER A 295 37.42 25.97 25.81
N THR A 296 36.63 25.00 25.35
CA THR A 296 36.73 24.46 23.97
C THR A 296 35.57 24.87 23.06
N ARG A 297 34.57 25.58 23.60
CA ARG A 297 33.30 25.86 22.89
C ARG A 297 33.48 26.61 21.57
N ALA A 298 34.31 27.66 21.53
CA ALA A 298 34.49 28.48 20.33
C ALA A 298 35.13 27.67 19.19
N ALA A 299 36.20 26.93 19.50
CA ALA A 299 36.88 26.05 18.54
C ALA A 299 35.96 24.92 18.05
N ALA A 300 35.20 24.30 18.94
CA ALA A 300 34.25 23.24 18.57
C ALA A 300 33.15 23.75 17.62
N ARG A 301 32.60 24.96 17.86
CA ARG A 301 31.63 25.59 16.94
C ARG A 301 32.24 25.87 15.56
N ALA A 302 33.46 26.40 15.51
CA ALA A 302 34.14 26.66 14.25
C ALA A 302 34.35 25.37 13.45
N LYS A 303 34.74 24.27 14.11
CA LYS A 303 34.96 22.99 13.45
C LYS A 303 33.67 22.30 13.00
N LEU A 304 32.59 22.40 13.79
CA LEU A 304 31.27 21.94 13.36
C LEU A 304 30.80 22.68 12.11
N LYS A 305 30.98 24.01 12.08
CA LYS A 305 30.64 24.82 10.90
C LYS A 305 31.45 24.41 9.68
N GLU A 306 32.76 24.20 9.83
CA GLU A 306 33.62 23.72 8.73
C GLU A 306 33.16 22.33 8.23
N LEU A 307 32.82 21.43 9.14
CA LEU A 307 32.30 20.10 8.81
C LEU A 307 30.94 20.18 8.08
N ASP A 308 30.05 21.07 8.52
CA ASP A 308 28.77 21.34 7.85
C ASP A 308 28.97 21.91 6.44
N GLU A 309 29.93 22.83 6.28
CA GLU A 309 30.31 23.39 4.97
C GLU A 309 30.91 22.32 4.06
N GLN A 310 31.73 21.42 4.58
CA GLN A 310 32.29 20.28 3.82
C GLN A 310 31.19 19.31 3.37
N VAL A 311 30.28 18.92 4.27
CA VAL A 311 29.15 18.02 3.92
C VAL A 311 28.20 18.68 2.92
N SER A 312 27.94 19.99 3.08
CA SER A 312 27.04 20.72 2.18
C SER A 312 27.69 21.04 0.83
N GLY A 313 29.02 21.16 0.78
CA GLY A 313 29.79 21.43 -0.44
C GLY A 313 29.93 20.21 -1.35
N ASP A 314 29.81 18.99 -0.82
CA ASP A 314 29.79 17.76 -1.62
C ASP A 314 28.32 17.31 -1.86
N PRO A 315 27.82 17.35 -3.11
CA PRO A 315 26.43 17.02 -3.40
C PRO A 315 26.05 15.57 -3.07
N ASP A 316 27.00 14.63 -3.10
CA ASP A 316 26.74 13.23 -2.75
C ASP A 316 26.63 13.08 -1.22
N ARG A 317 27.49 13.76 -0.44
CA ARG A 317 27.40 13.77 1.02
C ARG A 317 26.14 14.50 1.51
N ALA A 318 25.79 15.62 0.90
CA ALA A 318 24.56 16.33 1.19
C ALA A 318 23.32 15.45 0.93
N ALA A 319 23.30 14.73 -0.20
CA ALA A 319 22.24 13.77 -0.50
C ALA A 319 22.19 12.60 0.51
N LEU A 320 23.35 12.07 0.93
CA LEU A 320 23.39 11.00 1.93
C LEU A 320 22.83 11.49 3.26
N LYS A 321 23.22 12.70 3.70
CA LYS A 321 22.69 13.32 4.91
C LYS A 321 21.17 13.44 4.86
N VAL A 322 20.59 13.89 3.74
CA VAL A 322 19.13 13.93 3.55
C VAL A 322 18.50 12.55 3.77
N LEU A 323 19.08 11.49 3.20
CA LEU A 323 18.55 10.14 3.37
C LEU A 323 18.68 9.65 4.82
N VAL A 324 19.80 9.92 5.49
CA VAL A 324 20.00 9.54 6.90
C VAL A 324 19.04 10.30 7.83
N ASP A 325 18.86 11.61 7.61
CA ASP A 325 17.93 12.42 8.40
C ASP A 325 16.47 11.95 8.22
N ALA A 326 16.09 11.56 7.00
CA ALA A 326 14.73 11.13 6.69
C ALA A 326 14.41 9.70 7.17
N TYR A 327 15.40 8.79 7.16
CA TYR A 327 15.16 7.36 7.35
C TYR A 327 15.91 6.71 8.51
N GLY A 328 16.88 7.42 9.09
CA GLY A 328 17.79 6.91 10.11
C GLY A 328 18.93 6.09 9.53
N ILE A 329 20.11 6.18 10.18
CA ILE A 329 21.34 5.54 9.72
C ILE A 329 21.24 4.01 9.61
N THR A 330 20.51 3.36 10.52
CA THR A 330 20.34 1.89 10.51
C THR A 330 19.67 1.42 9.23
N ARG A 331 18.60 2.10 8.79
CA ARG A 331 17.88 1.76 7.56
C ARG A 331 18.75 2.00 6.33
N VAL A 332 19.42 3.15 6.28
CA VAL A 332 20.33 3.51 5.18
C VAL A 332 21.48 2.51 5.06
N ARG A 333 22.05 2.03 6.18
CA ARG A 333 23.04 0.94 6.16
C ARG A 333 22.46 -0.36 5.60
N GLY A 334 21.26 -0.73 6.01
CA GLY A 334 20.56 -1.89 5.43
C GLY A 334 20.40 -1.79 3.91
N TRP A 335 20.17 -0.60 3.36
CA TRP A 335 20.14 -0.40 1.90
C TRP A 335 21.50 -0.57 1.23
N ALA A 336 22.61 -0.33 1.92
CA ALA A 336 23.94 -0.62 1.38
C ALA A 336 24.15 -2.13 1.21
N ASP A 337 23.53 -2.94 2.05
CA ASP A 337 23.66 -4.40 2.04
C ASP A 337 22.64 -5.05 1.10
N HIS A 338 21.38 -4.66 1.23
CA HIS A 338 20.24 -5.32 0.61
C HIS A 338 19.64 -4.53 -0.58
N GLY A 339 19.87 -3.22 -0.63
CA GLY A 339 19.19 -2.32 -1.55
C GLY A 339 17.77 -1.95 -1.09
N VAL A 340 16.92 -1.52 -2.03
CA VAL A 340 15.53 -1.07 -1.77
C VAL A 340 14.45 -1.97 -2.38
N ILE A 341 14.87 -3.03 -3.07
CA ILE A 341 13.99 -4.10 -3.53
C ILE A 341 14.65 -5.44 -3.23
N THR A 342 14.06 -6.19 -2.31
CA THR A 342 14.52 -7.54 -1.93
C THR A 342 13.56 -8.64 -2.39
N ILE A 343 12.35 -8.29 -2.86
CA ILE A 343 11.36 -9.25 -3.37
C ILE A 343 11.82 -9.71 -4.74
N PRO A 344 11.97 -11.02 -4.99
CA PRO A 344 12.39 -11.52 -6.30
C PRO A 344 11.35 -11.22 -7.39
N ALA A 345 11.81 -10.93 -8.60
CA ALA A 345 10.95 -10.69 -9.77
C ALA A 345 9.92 -11.80 -9.99
N ALA A 346 10.34 -13.05 -9.78
CA ALA A 346 9.46 -14.22 -9.92
C ALA A 346 8.26 -14.17 -8.95
N VAL A 347 8.44 -13.62 -7.74
CA VAL A 347 7.35 -13.47 -6.77
C VAL A 347 6.39 -12.37 -7.22
N VAL A 348 6.91 -11.22 -7.67
CA VAL A 348 6.09 -10.13 -8.21
C VAL A 348 5.27 -10.61 -9.41
N HIS A 349 5.90 -11.28 -10.37
CA HIS A 349 5.20 -11.84 -11.55
C HIS A 349 4.15 -12.88 -11.16
N ALA A 350 4.49 -13.78 -10.22
CA ALA A 350 3.54 -14.77 -9.73
C ALA A 350 2.35 -14.13 -9.01
N TRP A 351 2.59 -13.06 -8.24
CA TRP A 351 1.55 -12.30 -7.53
C TRP A 351 0.58 -11.65 -8.50
N GLU A 352 1.08 -10.84 -9.43
CA GLU A 352 0.26 -10.15 -10.44
C GLU A 352 -0.54 -11.14 -11.30
N GLY A 353 0.08 -12.27 -11.67
CA GLY A 353 -0.55 -13.32 -12.46
C GLY A 353 -1.55 -14.20 -11.69
N ALA A 354 -1.60 -14.12 -10.35
CA ALA A 354 -2.43 -15.01 -9.56
C ALA A 354 -3.90 -14.59 -9.48
N HIS A 355 -4.21 -13.29 -9.61
CA HIS A 355 -5.59 -12.78 -9.65
C HIS A 355 -5.67 -11.39 -10.32
N PRO A 356 -6.74 -11.04 -11.07
CA PRO A 356 -6.86 -9.73 -11.74
C PRO A 356 -6.86 -8.51 -10.81
N LEU A 357 -7.14 -8.72 -9.52
CA LEU A 357 -7.13 -7.69 -8.47
C LEU A 357 -5.80 -7.61 -7.71
N CYS A 358 -4.85 -8.50 -7.98
CA CYS A 358 -3.51 -8.41 -7.42
C CYS A 358 -2.81 -7.18 -8.00
N ARG A 359 -2.19 -6.39 -7.12
CA ARG A 359 -1.32 -5.27 -7.45
C ARG A 359 -0.02 -5.39 -6.68
N TRP A 360 1.06 -4.97 -7.31
CA TRP A 360 2.36 -4.71 -6.71
C TRP A 360 2.57 -3.19 -6.58
N GLY A 361 3.40 -2.78 -5.63
CA GLY A 361 3.76 -1.37 -5.42
C GLY A 361 4.24 -0.65 -6.68
N GLY A 362 4.95 -1.34 -7.57
CA GLY A 362 5.42 -0.79 -8.85
C GLY A 362 4.31 -0.49 -9.86
N ASN A 363 3.07 -0.93 -9.65
CA ASN A 363 1.93 -0.57 -10.51
C ASN A 363 1.38 0.85 -10.21
N TYR A 364 1.84 1.51 -9.15
CA TYR A 364 1.31 2.81 -8.73
C TYR A 364 2.11 3.97 -9.32
N GLN A 365 1.39 5.05 -9.66
CA GLN A 365 1.99 6.27 -10.23
C GLN A 365 2.73 7.12 -9.20
N HIS A 366 2.34 7.00 -7.94
CA HIS A 366 2.84 7.83 -6.84
C HIS A 366 3.61 6.98 -5.85
N SER A 367 4.15 7.63 -4.81
CA SER A 367 4.95 7.03 -3.74
C SER A 367 4.23 5.85 -3.06
N LYS A 368 4.31 4.69 -3.67
CA LYS A 368 4.07 3.41 -3.05
C LYS A 368 5.39 2.69 -2.96
N ASP A 369 5.50 1.89 -1.92
CA ASP A 369 6.71 1.17 -1.63
C ASP A 369 6.83 -0.03 -2.60
N MET A 370 8.05 -0.39 -3.00
CA MET A 370 8.29 -1.39 -4.06
C MET A 370 8.26 -2.83 -3.53
N MET A 371 7.96 -3.02 -2.26
CA MET A 371 7.84 -4.33 -1.62
C MET A 371 6.40 -4.67 -1.20
N HIS A 372 5.45 -3.80 -1.54
CA HIS A 372 4.03 -4.00 -1.27
C HIS A 372 3.38 -4.92 -2.29
N LEU A 373 2.65 -5.90 -1.81
CA LEU A 373 1.75 -6.74 -2.59
C LEU A 373 0.35 -6.60 -2.02
N GLU A 374 -0.67 -6.43 -2.84
CA GLU A 374 -2.05 -6.35 -2.34
C GLU A 374 -3.09 -6.91 -3.28
N VAL A 375 -4.29 -7.08 -2.73
CA VAL A 375 -5.52 -7.33 -3.44
C VAL A 375 -6.45 -6.16 -3.19
N LEU A 376 -7.01 -5.57 -4.25
CA LEU A 376 -7.87 -4.40 -4.14
C LEU A 376 -9.15 -4.68 -3.31
N ALA A 377 -9.20 -4.19 -2.07
CA ALA A 377 -10.26 -4.51 -1.10
C ALA A 377 -11.66 -4.13 -1.57
N ARG A 378 -11.81 -2.97 -2.24
CA ARG A 378 -13.11 -2.49 -2.73
C ARG A 378 -13.80 -3.50 -3.66
N SER A 379 -13.00 -4.22 -4.45
CA SER A 379 -13.51 -5.24 -5.36
C SER A 379 -13.62 -6.59 -4.65
N ALA A 380 -12.61 -6.97 -3.87
CA ALA A 380 -12.56 -8.25 -3.18
C ALA A 380 -13.65 -8.42 -2.12
N LEU A 381 -14.03 -7.34 -1.43
CA LEU A 381 -14.96 -7.36 -0.31
C LEU A 381 -16.27 -6.59 -0.60
N SER A 382 -16.58 -6.36 -1.88
CA SER A 382 -17.70 -5.51 -2.34
C SER A 382 -19.07 -5.84 -1.72
N ARG A 383 -19.36 -7.11 -1.41
CA ARG A 383 -20.63 -7.55 -0.82
C ARG A 383 -20.91 -7.01 0.59
N ALA A 384 -19.88 -6.59 1.31
CA ALA A 384 -20.03 -6.05 2.66
C ALA A 384 -20.26 -4.53 2.70
N ARG A 385 -20.15 -3.87 1.54
CA ARG A 385 -20.20 -2.42 1.45
C ARG A 385 -21.60 -1.97 1.11
N THR A 386 -22.04 -0.93 1.80
CA THR A 386 -23.30 -0.25 1.47
C THR A 386 -23.02 1.15 0.96
N ALA A 387 -24.07 1.89 0.59
CA ALA A 387 -23.93 3.32 0.30
C ALA A 387 -23.15 4.01 1.43
N ARG A 388 -22.13 4.82 1.06
CA ARG A 388 -21.37 5.63 2.01
C ARG A 388 -22.33 6.59 2.72
N VAL A 389 -22.19 6.73 4.04
CA VAL A 389 -22.75 7.85 4.79
C VAL A 389 -21.97 9.08 4.36
N ARG A 390 -22.61 10.06 3.70
CA ARG A 390 -21.90 11.09 2.93
C ARG A 390 -21.64 12.37 3.72
N ASP A 391 -22.37 12.65 4.80
CA ASP A 391 -22.20 13.88 5.55
C ASP A 391 -22.54 13.78 7.06
N LEU A 392 -22.19 14.84 7.80
CA LEU A 392 -22.58 15.04 9.20
C LEU A 392 -24.09 15.28 9.36
N ALA A 393 -24.83 15.61 8.31
CA ALA A 393 -26.28 15.78 8.35
C ALA A 393 -27.01 14.43 8.48
N ASP A 394 -26.41 13.34 8.00
CA ASP A 394 -26.82 11.96 8.30
C ASP A 394 -26.73 11.66 9.81
N LEU A 395 -25.75 12.24 10.52
CA LEU A 395 -25.59 12.12 11.99
C LEU A 395 -26.46 13.11 12.77
N ALA A 396 -26.69 14.31 12.22
CA ALA A 396 -27.48 15.37 12.86
C ALA A 396 -28.99 15.08 12.90
N ARG A 397 -29.47 14.09 12.13
CA ARG A 397 -30.87 13.63 12.16
C ARG A 397 -31.26 12.91 13.46
N GLY A 398 -30.34 12.72 14.40
CA GLY A 398 -30.64 12.27 15.77
C GLY A 398 -31.11 10.81 15.90
N GLU A 399 -31.43 10.15 14.79
CA GLU A 399 -31.62 8.72 14.76
C GLU A 399 -30.24 8.06 14.56
N PRO A 400 -29.71 7.32 15.55
CA PRO A 400 -28.59 6.43 15.28
C PRO A 400 -29.02 5.55 14.09
N PRO A 401 -28.17 5.40 13.05
CA PRO A 401 -28.55 4.62 11.88
C PRO A 401 -29.09 3.27 12.35
N ALA A 402 -30.32 2.94 11.96
CA ALA A 402 -30.99 1.73 12.40
C ALA A 402 -30.00 0.57 12.29
N ARG A 403 -29.79 -0.16 13.40
CA ARG A 403 -28.81 -1.26 13.49
C ARG A 403 -28.96 -2.12 12.23
N PRO A 404 -28.02 -2.08 11.29
CA PRO A 404 -28.14 -2.94 10.12
C PRO A 404 -27.99 -4.36 10.65
N ALA A 405 -28.88 -5.26 10.22
CA ALA A 405 -28.71 -6.67 10.52
C ALA A 405 -27.36 -7.10 9.91
N CYS A 406 -26.36 -7.29 10.77
CA CYS A 406 -25.07 -7.86 10.39
C CYS A 406 -25.26 -9.36 10.16
N ALA A 407 -25.99 -9.70 9.10
CA ALA A 407 -26.06 -11.08 8.64
C ALA A 407 -24.65 -11.54 8.27
N PRO A 408 -24.26 -12.78 8.62
CA PRO A 408 -23.00 -13.35 8.18
C PRO A 408 -22.89 -13.23 6.66
N ILE A 409 -21.83 -12.60 6.19
CA ILE A 409 -21.54 -12.56 4.75
C ILE A 409 -20.98 -13.92 4.40
N THR A 410 -21.74 -14.71 3.63
CA THR A 410 -21.23 -15.95 3.08
C THR A 410 -20.31 -15.62 1.90
N TRP A 411 -19.02 -15.76 2.14
CA TRP A 411 -18.01 -15.70 1.09
C TRP A 411 -18.13 -16.98 0.26
N SER A 412 -18.79 -16.91 -0.89
CA SER A 412 -18.75 -18.01 -1.86
C SER A 412 -17.35 -18.00 -2.49
N ASP A 413 -16.56 -19.06 -2.27
CA ASP A 413 -15.25 -19.28 -2.89
C ASP A 413 -15.25 -19.07 -4.42
N GLN A 414 -16.42 -19.17 -5.05
CA GLN A 414 -16.63 -18.95 -6.49
C GLN A 414 -16.34 -17.53 -6.98
N ALA A 415 -16.40 -16.47 -6.16
CA ALA A 415 -16.13 -15.11 -6.66
C ALA A 415 -14.64 -14.83 -6.86
N VAL A 416 -13.77 -15.48 -6.08
CA VAL A 416 -12.30 -15.33 -6.17
C VAL A 416 -11.68 -16.43 -7.05
N LEU A 417 -12.32 -17.61 -7.13
CA LEU A 417 -11.84 -18.74 -7.93
C LEU A 417 -12.53 -18.88 -9.30
N GLY A 418 -13.63 -18.17 -9.54
CA GLY A 418 -14.52 -18.38 -10.68
C GLY A 418 -14.05 -17.82 -12.03
N ALA A 419 -12.95 -17.07 -12.07
CA ALA A 419 -12.42 -16.54 -13.34
C ALA A 419 -11.70 -17.58 -14.20
N ASN A 420 -11.25 -18.72 -13.65
CA ASN A 420 -10.39 -19.70 -14.37
C ASN A 420 -11.01 -21.11 -14.50
N ARG A 421 -12.35 -21.22 -14.58
CA ARG A 421 -12.99 -22.47 -15.02
C ARG A 421 -13.92 -22.21 -16.20
N ARG A 422 -13.39 -21.79 -17.35
CA ARG A 422 -14.00 -21.97 -18.68
C ARG A 422 -12.92 -22.14 -19.73
#